data_AF-A0A6C2C4V0-F1
#
_entry.id   AF-A0A6C2C4V0-F1
#
_cell.length_a   1.000
_cell.length_b   1.000
_cell.length_c   1.000
_cell.angle_alpha   90.00
_cell.angle_beta   90.00
_cell.angle_gamma   90.00
#
_symmetry.space_group_name_H-M   'P 1'
#
loop_
_entity.id
_entity.type
_entity.pdbx_description
1 polymer ?
#
loop_
_entity_poly.entity_id
_entity_poly.type
_entity_poly.pdbx_seq_one_letter_code
_entity_poly.pdbx_strand_id
1 'polypeptide(L)'
;MTAIKQEDLIQSVADAFQYISYYHPLDYIKALGEAYEREESPAAKDAIAQILTNSRMSAEGHRPICQDTGIGMVFIKVGMQVTWPDATMSVQQMIDEGVRRAYGNPDNPLRASVLADPAGARKNTKDNTPAVVHFELVPGHHVEVICAAKGGGSEAKSKFAMLNPSDDLVDWVLKKIPEMGAGWCPPGIIGIGIGGTPEKAMLLAKESIMAPVDIHELKAKAATGAKLTRPEELRLELMEKINALGVGAQGLGGLTTVLDVKVLDYPCHAANLPVAL
;
A
#
# COMPACT_ATOMS: atom_id res chain seq x y z
N MET A 1 10.10 -17.87 -25.95
CA MET A 1 10.71 -17.38 -24.71
C MET A 1 10.90 -15.88 -24.86
N THR A 2 10.38 -15.08 -23.93
CA THR A 2 10.58 -13.63 -23.92
C THR A 2 11.90 -13.35 -23.22
N ALA A 3 12.86 -12.75 -23.93
CA ALA A 3 14.10 -12.30 -23.32
C ALA A 3 13.90 -10.89 -22.75
N ILE A 4 14.18 -10.70 -21.46
CA ILE A 4 14.18 -9.39 -20.80
C ILE A 4 15.62 -9.09 -20.39
N LYS A 5 16.08 -7.87 -20.68
CA LYS A 5 17.43 -7.46 -20.31
C LYS A 5 17.49 -7.09 -18.84
N GLN A 6 18.62 -7.37 -18.19
CA GLN A 6 18.86 -6.96 -16.81
C GLN A 6 18.63 -5.45 -16.60
N GLU A 7 19.15 -4.62 -17.51
CA GLU A 7 19.04 -3.16 -17.42
C GLU A 7 17.59 -2.66 -17.57
N ASP A 8 16.77 -3.33 -18.39
CA ASP A 8 15.36 -2.92 -18.58
C ASP A 8 14.56 -3.03 -17.27
N LEU A 9 14.78 -4.09 -16.49
CA LEU A 9 14.15 -4.25 -15.17
C LEU A 9 14.68 -3.21 -14.17
N ILE A 10 15.99 -3.02 -14.10
CA ILE A 10 16.63 -2.06 -13.19
C ILE A 10 16.10 -0.66 -13.44
N GLN A 11 16.10 -0.21 -14.70
CA GLN A 11 15.63 1.11 -15.09
C GLN A 11 14.13 1.28 -14.81
N SER A 12 13.31 0.28 -15.12
CA SER A 12 11.86 0.32 -14.85
C SER A 12 11.55 0.48 -13.36
N VAL A 13 12.29 -0.22 -12.49
CA VAL A 13 12.15 -0.07 -11.03
C VAL A 13 12.61 1.32 -10.57
N ALA A 14 13.72 1.82 -11.11
CA ALA A 14 14.22 3.15 -10.76
C ALA A 14 13.21 4.25 -11.12
N ASP A 15 12.67 4.19 -12.35
CA ASP A 15 11.68 5.13 -12.86
C ASP A 15 10.37 5.03 -12.07
N ALA A 16 9.93 3.83 -11.71
CA ALA A 16 8.72 3.64 -10.91
C ALA A 16 8.84 4.29 -9.52
N PHE A 17 9.95 4.07 -8.80
CA PHE A 17 10.16 4.67 -7.48
C PHE A 17 10.29 6.19 -7.54
N GLN A 18 10.90 6.71 -8.60
CA GLN A 18 10.93 8.16 -8.86
C GLN A 18 9.51 8.70 -9.12
N TYR A 19 8.76 8.07 -10.01
CA TYR A 19 7.40 8.48 -10.37
C TYR A 19 6.47 8.52 -9.14
N ILE A 20 6.42 7.45 -8.35
CA ILE A 20 5.52 7.38 -7.18
C ILE A 20 5.97 8.28 -6.02
N SER A 21 7.20 8.84 -6.06
CA SER A 21 7.67 9.73 -5.01
C SER A 21 6.96 11.08 -5.03
N TYR A 22 6.52 11.55 -6.20
CA TYR A 22 5.88 12.87 -6.38
C TYR A 22 4.52 12.84 -7.09
N TYR A 23 4.05 11.69 -7.58
CA TYR A 23 2.68 11.52 -8.07
C TYR A 23 1.85 10.61 -7.16
N HIS A 24 0.72 11.13 -6.68
CA HIS A 24 -0.39 10.28 -6.23
C HIS A 24 -1.16 9.76 -7.45
N PRO A 25 -1.76 8.56 -7.36
CA PRO A 25 -2.61 8.06 -8.43
C PRO A 25 -3.94 8.83 -8.48
N LEU A 26 -4.54 8.90 -9.68
CA LEU A 26 -5.69 9.77 -9.97
C LEU A 26 -6.94 9.40 -9.16
N ASP A 27 -7.15 8.11 -8.96
CA ASP A 27 -8.23 7.53 -8.15
C ASP A 27 -8.16 7.99 -6.68
N TYR A 28 -6.97 8.02 -6.07
CA TYR A 28 -6.77 8.57 -4.73
C TYR A 28 -7.12 10.06 -4.68
N ILE A 29 -6.65 10.84 -5.66
CA ILE A 29 -6.92 12.29 -5.70
C ILE A 29 -8.41 12.58 -5.89
N LYS A 30 -9.11 11.82 -6.74
CA LYS A 30 -10.56 11.93 -6.90
C LYS A 30 -11.30 11.60 -5.60
N ALA A 31 -10.98 10.48 -4.97
CA ALA A 31 -11.60 10.08 -3.71
C ALA A 31 -11.35 11.12 -2.59
N LEU A 32 -10.14 11.67 -2.53
CA LEU A 32 -9.78 12.71 -1.57
C LEU A 32 -10.50 14.04 -1.86
N GLY A 33 -10.67 14.40 -3.13
CA GLY A 33 -11.46 15.56 -3.54
C GLY A 33 -12.94 15.43 -3.17
N GLU A 34 -13.54 14.26 -3.39
CA GLU A 34 -14.91 13.97 -2.95
C GLU A 34 -15.05 14.02 -1.42
N ALA A 35 -14.02 13.57 -0.69
CA ALA A 35 -13.97 13.69 0.77
C ALA A 35 -13.91 15.17 1.21
N TYR A 36 -13.10 16.00 0.55
CA TYR A 36 -12.99 17.43 0.81
C TYR A 36 -14.33 18.16 0.64
N GLU A 37 -15.05 17.89 -0.46
CA GLU A 37 -16.33 18.56 -0.75
C GLU A 37 -17.39 18.24 0.31
N ARG A 38 -17.41 16.99 0.79
CA ARG A 38 -18.37 16.51 1.80
C ARG A 38 -17.98 16.90 3.23
N GLU A 39 -16.70 17.11 3.52
CA GLU A 39 -16.24 17.34 4.90
C GLU A 39 -16.86 18.60 5.51
N GLU A 40 -17.33 18.46 6.74
CA GLU A 40 -18.02 19.50 7.51
C GLU A 40 -17.13 20.09 8.61
N SER A 41 -16.21 19.29 9.17
CA SER A 41 -15.26 19.75 10.18
C SER A 41 -14.22 20.68 9.54
N PRO A 42 -14.11 21.96 9.95
CA PRO A 42 -13.14 22.88 9.36
C PRO A 42 -11.70 22.37 9.46
N ALA A 43 -11.32 21.81 10.61
CA ALA A 43 -9.98 21.27 10.82
C ALA A 43 -9.67 20.07 9.92
N ALA A 44 -10.63 19.16 9.73
CA ALA A 44 -10.47 18.01 8.86
C ALA A 44 -10.44 18.41 7.38
N LYS A 45 -11.28 19.38 7.00
CA LYS A 45 -11.35 19.92 5.65
C LYS A 45 -10.04 20.62 5.27
N ASP A 46 -9.48 21.41 6.19
CA ASP A 46 -8.18 22.04 6.01
C ASP A 46 -7.05 21.01 5.90
N ALA A 47 -7.08 19.94 6.69
CA ALA A 47 -6.10 18.86 6.60
C ALA A 47 -6.17 18.15 5.22
N ILE A 48 -7.36 17.89 4.70
CA ILE A 48 -7.54 17.33 3.36
C ILE A 48 -7.04 18.31 2.28
N ALA A 49 -7.34 19.61 2.41
CA ALA A 49 -6.86 20.63 1.49
C ALA A 49 -5.33 20.72 1.45
N GLN A 50 -4.67 20.55 2.59
CA GLN A 50 -3.21 20.50 2.68
C GLN A 50 -2.64 19.30 1.90
N ILE A 51 -3.26 18.12 2.01
CA ILE A 51 -2.83 16.93 1.26
C ILE A 51 -2.98 17.16 -0.25
N LEU A 52 -4.13 17.69 -0.70
CA LEU A 52 -4.37 18.00 -2.11
C LEU A 52 -3.39 19.05 -2.65
N THR A 53 -3.13 20.11 -1.89
CA THR A 53 -2.18 21.16 -2.23
C THR A 53 -0.76 20.59 -2.33
N ASN A 54 -0.34 19.81 -1.33
CA ASN A 54 0.96 19.15 -1.33
C ASN A 54 1.11 18.22 -2.53
N SER A 55 0.09 17.42 -2.84
CA SER A 55 0.11 16.54 -4.01
C SER A 55 0.32 17.30 -5.31
N ARG A 56 -0.33 18.46 -5.48
CA ARG A 56 -0.14 19.31 -6.65
C ARG A 56 1.28 19.88 -6.70
N MET A 57 1.75 20.43 -5.58
CA MET A 57 3.09 21.02 -5.49
C MET A 57 4.20 20.00 -5.75
N SER A 58 4.03 18.76 -5.26
CA SER A 58 4.96 17.66 -5.55
C SER A 58 4.98 17.30 -7.03
N ALA A 59 3.81 17.17 -7.66
CA ALA A 59 3.70 16.86 -9.09
C ALA A 59 4.31 17.95 -9.97
N GLU A 60 4.04 19.23 -9.69
CA GLU A 60 4.60 20.35 -10.46
C GLU A 60 6.11 20.55 -10.18
N GLY A 61 6.52 20.36 -8.93
CA GLY A 61 7.88 20.64 -8.46
C GLY A 61 8.86 19.47 -8.57
N HIS A 62 8.40 18.27 -8.95
CA HIS A 62 9.17 17.04 -8.93
C HIS A 62 9.89 16.82 -7.59
N ARG A 63 9.15 16.96 -6.49
CA ARG A 63 9.66 16.80 -5.11
C ARG A 63 8.84 15.78 -4.34
N PRO A 64 9.47 14.99 -3.44
CA PRO A 64 8.77 13.92 -2.77
C PRO A 64 7.57 14.44 -1.96
N ILE A 65 6.45 13.73 -2.06
CA ILE A 65 5.19 14.03 -1.35
C ILE A 65 5.38 14.04 0.16
N CYS A 66 6.27 13.18 0.67
CA CYS A 66 6.51 13.02 2.09
C CYS A 66 8.01 13.07 2.37
N GLN A 67 8.38 13.62 3.52
CA GLN A 67 9.75 13.57 4.04
C GLN A 67 10.22 12.12 4.27
N ASP A 68 9.28 11.22 4.55
CA ASP A 68 9.51 9.78 4.57
C ASP A 68 9.22 9.17 3.21
N THR A 69 10.27 9.04 2.40
CA THR A 69 10.18 8.41 1.08
C THR A 69 10.06 6.88 1.15
N GLY A 70 10.00 6.31 2.36
CA GLY A 70 9.65 4.92 2.62
C GLY A 70 10.77 3.91 2.36
N ILE A 71 10.49 2.65 2.74
CA ILE A 71 11.28 1.48 2.31
C ILE A 71 10.75 1.00 0.96
N GLY A 72 11.66 0.57 0.07
CA GLY A 72 11.27 -0.05 -1.19
C GLY A 72 10.63 -1.42 -0.96
N MET A 73 9.42 -1.61 -1.44
CA MET A 73 8.72 -2.90 -1.46
C MET A 73 8.25 -3.18 -2.89
N VAL A 74 8.47 -4.40 -3.37
CA VAL A 74 8.15 -4.79 -4.74
C VAL A 74 7.42 -6.13 -4.76
N PHE A 75 6.26 -6.17 -5.41
CA PHE A 75 5.65 -7.43 -5.85
C PHE A 75 6.03 -7.66 -7.30
N ILE A 76 6.65 -8.80 -7.58
CA ILE A 76 7.06 -9.18 -8.93
C ILE A 76 6.52 -10.56 -9.30
N LYS A 77 5.82 -10.62 -10.44
CA LYS A 77 5.37 -11.86 -11.07
C LYS A 77 6.18 -12.08 -12.33
N VAL A 78 6.86 -13.21 -12.41
CA VAL A 78 7.70 -13.58 -13.56
C VAL A 78 7.06 -14.73 -14.31
N GLY A 79 6.75 -14.50 -15.58
CA GLY A 79 6.26 -15.51 -16.50
C GLY A 79 7.25 -16.66 -16.66
N MET A 80 6.79 -17.91 -16.59
CA MET A 80 7.63 -19.11 -16.74
C MET A 80 8.36 -19.20 -18.09
N GLN A 81 7.96 -18.43 -19.10
CA GLN A 81 8.62 -18.34 -20.40
C GLN A 81 9.59 -17.16 -20.54
N VAL A 82 9.83 -16.42 -19.46
CA VAL A 82 10.78 -15.30 -19.41
C VAL A 82 12.19 -15.84 -19.22
N THR A 83 13.14 -15.29 -19.97
CA THR A 83 14.58 -15.53 -19.80
C THR A 83 15.33 -14.22 -19.63
N TRP A 84 16.48 -14.30 -18.95
CA TRP A 84 17.36 -13.16 -18.67
C TRP A 84 18.75 -13.43 -19.25
N PRO A 85 18.91 -13.34 -20.59
CA PRO A 85 20.10 -13.88 -21.27
C PRO A 85 21.40 -13.13 -20.93
N ASP A 86 21.30 -11.86 -20.53
CA ASP A 86 22.42 -10.98 -20.20
C ASP A 86 22.56 -10.74 -18.68
N ALA A 87 21.73 -11.38 -17.85
CA ALA A 87 21.71 -11.13 -16.42
C ALA A 87 22.94 -11.72 -15.72
N THR A 88 23.62 -10.85 -14.98
CA THR A 88 24.70 -11.19 -14.04
C THR A 88 24.23 -11.05 -12.58
N MET A 89 23.06 -10.44 -12.37
CA MET A 89 22.41 -10.23 -11.08
C MET A 89 21.19 -11.14 -10.91
N SER A 90 20.90 -11.52 -9.67
CA SER A 90 19.59 -12.09 -9.32
C SER A 90 18.49 -11.03 -9.46
N VAL A 91 17.23 -11.45 -9.56
CA VAL A 91 16.08 -10.53 -9.61
C VAL A 91 16.04 -9.58 -8.40
N GLN A 92 16.35 -10.08 -7.20
CA GLN A 92 16.48 -9.24 -5.99
C GLN A 92 17.55 -8.16 -6.19
N GLN A 93 18.74 -8.52 -6.69
CA GLN A 93 19.83 -7.58 -6.91
C GLN A 93 19.49 -6.53 -7.99
N MET A 94 18.78 -6.93 -9.04
CA MET A 94 18.29 -5.99 -10.06
C MET A 94 17.29 -4.99 -9.46
N ILE A 95 16.36 -5.44 -8.61
CA ILE A 95 15.43 -4.55 -7.92
C ILE A 95 16.16 -3.63 -6.93
N ASP A 96 17.08 -4.15 -6.13
CA ASP A 96 17.89 -3.36 -5.20
C ASP A 96 18.71 -2.29 -5.93
N GLU A 97 19.25 -2.62 -7.11
CA GLU A 97 19.95 -1.64 -7.94
C GLU A 97 19.01 -0.57 -8.49
N GLY A 98 17.80 -0.92 -8.94
CA GLY A 98 16.79 0.06 -9.33
C GLY A 98 16.40 1.00 -8.18
N VAL A 99 16.21 0.46 -6.98
CA VAL A 99 15.95 1.24 -5.75
C VAL A 99 17.13 2.16 -5.42
N ARG A 100 18.37 1.65 -5.45
CA ARG A 100 19.57 2.47 -5.22
C ARG A 100 19.66 3.64 -6.19
N ARG A 101 19.43 3.40 -7.48
CA ARG A 101 19.45 4.44 -8.52
C ARG A 101 18.33 5.45 -8.33
N ALA A 102 17.11 5.01 -7.99
CA ALA A 102 16.02 5.92 -7.68
C ALA A 102 16.36 6.81 -6.48
N TYR A 103 16.82 6.24 -5.37
CA TYR A 103 17.04 7.02 -4.15
C TYR A 103 18.26 7.93 -4.24
N GLY A 104 19.27 7.54 -5.03
CA GLY A 104 20.46 8.33 -5.32
C GLY A 104 20.33 9.30 -6.50
N ASN A 105 19.14 9.45 -7.10
CA ASN A 105 18.95 10.32 -8.25
C ASN A 105 19.29 11.79 -7.89
N PRO A 106 20.24 12.46 -8.57
CA PRO A 106 20.65 13.82 -8.25
C PRO A 106 19.57 14.88 -8.54
N ASP A 107 18.66 14.61 -9.48
CA ASP A 107 17.60 15.55 -9.88
C ASP A 107 16.42 15.53 -8.90
N ASN A 108 16.19 14.40 -8.24
CA ASN A 108 15.18 14.23 -7.19
C ASN A 108 15.67 13.24 -6.12
N PRO A 109 16.54 13.69 -5.19
CA PRO A 109 17.10 12.83 -4.17
C PRO A 109 16.03 12.41 -3.15
N LEU A 110 15.94 11.10 -2.89
CA LEU A 110 15.03 10.55 -1.90
C LEU A 110 15.75 10.26 -0.58
N ARG A 111 15.01 10.06 0.50
CA ARG A 111 15.58 9.83 1.83
C ARG A 111 15.87 8.35 2.06
N ALA A 112 17.15 8.00 2.20
CA ALA A 112 17.55 6.67 2.66
C ALA A 112 17.17 6.47 4.14
N SER A 113 16.20 5.59 4.38
CA SER A 113 15.58 5.32 5.68
C SER A 113 15.84 3.89 6.20
N VAL A 114 16.46 3.03 5.38
CA VAL A 114 16.82 1.66 5.77
C VAL A 114 18.07 1.63 6.67
N LEU A 115 17.99 0.81 7.72
CA LEU A 115 19.07 0.59 8.69
C LEU A 115 19.55 -0.86 8.61
N ALA A 116 20.84 -1.06 8.38
CA ALA A 116 21.52 -2.33 8.55
C ALA A 116 21.61 -2.69 10.04
N ASP A 117 21.58 -3.98 10.35
CA ASP A 117 21.67 -4.52 11.72
C ASP A 117 20.53 -4.03 12.63
N PRO A 118 19.27 -4.43 12.36
CA PRO A 118 18.07 -3.88 13.00
C PRO A 118 18.00 -4.13 14.52
N ALA A 119 18.64 -5.20 14.99
CA ALA A 119 18.74 -5.58 16.40
C ALA A 119 20.10 -5.22 17.04
N GLY A 120 20.96 -4.48 16.33
CA GLY A 120 22.29 -4.11 16.81
C GLY A 120 22.61 -2.64 16.57
N ALA A 121 23.65 -2.36 15.78
CA ALA A 121 24.19 -1.01 15.60
C ALA A 121 23.31 -0.07 14.76
N ARG A 122 22.32 -0.60 14.01
CA ARG A 122 21.31 0.18 13.27
C ARG A 122 21.93 1.24 12.35
N LYS A 123 23.01 0.90 11.64
CA LYS A 123 23.70 1.82 10.73
C LYS A 123 22.89 2.02 9.45
N ASN A 124 22.65 3.27 9.06
CA ASN A 124 21.93 3.57 7.82
C ASN A 124 22.69 3.06 6.58
N THR A 125 22.00 2.46 5.62
CA THR A 125 22.59 1.86 4.40
C THR A 125 22.97 2.90 3.34
N LYS A 126 22.50 4.14 3.49
CA LYS A 126 22.78 5.31 2.63
C LYS A 126 22.23 5.24 1.21
N ASP A 127 21.63 4.12 0.82
CA ASP A 127 21.02 3.91 -0.50
C ASP A 127 19.59 3.35 -0.46
N ASN A 128 19.01 3.24 0.75
CA ASN A 128 17.68 2.69 1.01
C ASN A 128 17.48 1.21 0.63
N THR A 129 18.57 0.47 0.43
CA THR A 129 18.53 -0.98 0.17
C THR A 129 18.86 -1.78 1.44
N PRO A 130 18.51 -3.08 1.51
CA PRO A 130 17.74 -3.86 0.53
C PRO A 130 16.24 -3.51 0.52
N ALA A 131 15.62 -3.68 -0.64
CA ALA A 131 14.18 -3.66 -0.82
C ALA A 131 13.55 -4.99 -0.37
N VAL A 132 12.30 -4.93 0.06
CA VAL A 132 11.49 -6.12 0.37
C VAL A 132 10.83 -6.61 -0.91
N VAL A 133 11.23 -7.77 -1.42
CA VAL A 133 10.71 -8.32 -2.69
C VAL A 133 9.84 -9.55 -2.44
N HIS A 134 8.60 -9.50 -2.94
CA HIS A 134 7.69 -10.62 -3.02
C HIS A 134 7.70 -11.16 -4.44
N PHE A 135 8.20 -12.39 -4.60
CA PHE A 135 8.44 -13.00 -5.90
C PHE A 135 7.49 -14.17 -6.15
N GLU A 136 6.89 -14.21 -7.34
CA GLU A 136 6.02 -15.29 -7.79
C GLU A 136 6.35 -15.70 -9.23
N LEU A 137 6.41 -17.01 -9.51
CA LEU A 137 6.45 -17.54 -10.87
C LEU A 137 5.03 -17.79 -11.35
N VAL A 138 4.67 -17.25 -12.51
CA VAL A 138 3.32 -17.36 -13.08
C VAL A 138 3.38 -17.91 -14.51
N PRO A 139 2.31 -18.54 -15.03
CA PRO A 139 2.23 -18.87 -16.45
C PRO A 139 2.38 -17.63 -17.33
N GLY A 140 2.90 -17.82 -18.55
CA GLY A 140 3.02 -16.76 -19.54
C GLY A 140 4.46 -16.25 -19.73
N HIS A 141 4.57 -15.07 -20.33
CA HIS A 141 5.79 -14.60 -20.99
C HIS A 141 6.06 -13.10 -20.71
N HIS A 142 5.43 -12.57 -19.66
CA HIS A 142 5.58 -11.19 -19.20
C HIS A 142 6.19 -11.17 -17.79
N VAL A 143 6.73 -10.01 -17.41
CA VAL A 143 7.05 -9.67 -16.03
C VAL A 143 6.12 -8.53 -15.63
N GLU A 144 5.45 -8.70 -14.51
CA GLU A 144 4.63 -7.66 -13.87
C GLU A 144 5.34 -7.22 -12.60
N VAL A 145 5.47 -5.90 -12.41
CA VAL A 145 6.15 -5.30 -11.25
C VAL A 145 5.24 -4.24 -10.65
N ILE A 146 4.95 -4.36 -9.37
CA ILE A 146 4.28 -3.33 -8.57
C ILE A 146 5.29 -2.81 -7.57
N CYS A 147 5.62 -1.52 -7.66
CA CYS A 147 6.52 -0.83 -6.73
C CYS A 147 5.71 -0.02 -5.71
N ALA A 148 6.09 -0.14 -4.44
CA ALA A 148 5.51 0.62 -3.34
C ALA A 148 6.61 1.18 -2.44
N ALA A 149 6.57 2.48 -2.19
CA ALA A 149 7.39 3.16 -1.20
C ALA A 149 6.63 3.21 0.14
N LYS A 150 6.95 2.30 1.07
CA LYS A 150 6.20 2.17 2.33
C LYS A 150 6.79 3.01 3.45
N GLY A 151 6.05 4.05 3.86
CA GLY A 151 6.40 4.91 4.98
C GLY A 151 6.40 4.16 6.31
N GLY A 152 7.37 4.45 7.17
CA GLY A 152 7.54 3.79 8.46
C GLY A 152 6.35 4.01 9.40
N GLY A 153 5.68 5.18 9.29
CA GLY A 153 4.48 5.50 10.06
C GLY A 153 3.33 4.52 9.79
N SER A 154 3.00 4.29 8.51
CA SER A 154 1.98 3.32 8.12
C SER A 154 2.39 1.87 8.42
N GLU A 155 3.65 1.50 8.20
CA GLU A 155 4.14 0.15 8.48
C GLU A 155 4.01 -0.20 9.97
N ALA A 156 4.31 0.74 10.87
CA ALA A 156 4.18 0.57 12.32
C ALA A 156 2.72 0.38 12.79
N LYS A 157 1.73 0.65 11.93
CA LYS A 157 0.31 0.46 12.25
C LYS A 157 -0.24 -0.90 11.83
N SER A 158 0.54 -1.71 11.12
CA SER A 158 0.12 -3.06 10.74
C SER A 158 -0.27 -3.89 11.98
N LYS A 159 -1.37 -4.64 11.89
CA LYS A 159 -1.89 -5.51 12.95
C LYS A 159 -2.10 -6.92 12.42
N PHE A 160 -1.95 -7.88 13.33
CA PHE A 160 -2.22 -9.28 13.05
C PHE A 160 -2.95 -9.90 14.24
N ALA A 161 -3.88 -10.80 13.96
CA ALA A 161 -4.50 -11.66 14.94
C ALA A 161 -4.76 -13.06 14.38
N MET A 162 -4.66 -14.05 15.27
CA MET A 162 -5.23 -15.38 15.06
C MET A 162 -6.60 -15.40 15.72
N LEU A 163 -7.64 -15.16 14.94
CA LEU A 163 -9.01 -15.23 15.43
C LEU A 163 -9.50 -16.68 15.47
N ASN A 164 -10.44 -16.97 16.37
CA ASN A 164 -11.24 -18.18 16.25
C ASN A 164 -12.22 -18.03 15.07
N PRO A 165 -12.62 -19.12 14.41
CA PRO A 165 -13.60 -19.06 13.31
C PRO A 165 -14.95 -18.43 13.69
N SER A 166 -15.28 -18.41 14.99
CA SER A 166 -16.50 -17.80 15.55
C SER A 166 -16.35 -16.33 15.92
N ASP A 167 -15.13 -15.78 15.93
CA ASP A 167 -14.91 -14.39 16.32
C ASP A 167 -15.38 -13.44 15.21
N ASP A 168 -15.82 -12.24 15.61
CA ASP A 168 -16.24 -11.21 14.66
C ASP A 168 -15.03 -10.39 14.18
N LEU A 169 -14.67 -10.58 12.91
CA LEU A 169 -13.61 -9.84 12.23
C LEU A 169 -13.88 -8.33 12.18
N VAL A 170 -15.12 -7.92 11.95
CA VAL A 170 -15.49 -6.50 11.83
C VAL A 170 -15.28 -5.81 13.17
N ASP A 171 -15.74 -6.43 14.26
CA ASP A 171 -15.50 -5.92 15.61
C ASP A 171 -14.01 -5.84 15.95
N TRP A 172 -13.22 -6.83 15.52
CA TRP A 172 -11.77 -6.78 15.70
C TRP A 172 -11.15 -5.60 14.96
N VAL A 173 -11.50 -5.38 13.68
CA VAL A 173 -11.00 -4.24 12.89
C VAL A 173 -11.38 -2.92 13.56
N LEU A 174 -12.63 -2.74 13.95
CA LEU A 174 -13.12 -1.49 14.57
C LEU A 174 -12.44 -1.20 15.91
N LYS A 175 -12.06 -2.23 16.68
CA LYS A 175 -11.24 -2.04 17.89
C LYS A 175 -9.82 -1.60 17.58
N LYS A 176 -9.26 -2.01 16.43
CA LYS A 176 -7.89 -1.67 16.03
C LYS A 176 -7.72 -0.29 15.44
N ILE A 177 -8.73 0.24 14.73
CA ILE A 177 -8.63 1.56 14.10
C ILE A 177 -8.26 2.67 15.11
N PRO A 178 -8.92 2.82 16.28
CA PRO A 178 -8.55 3.86 17.25
C PRO A 178 -7.13 3.70 17.80
N GLU A 179 -6.64 2.46 17.97
CA GLU A 179 -5.28 2.18 18.45
C GLU A 179 -4.19 2.70 17.49
N MET A 180 -4.52 2.87 16.21
CA MET A 180 -3.58 3.39 15.21
C MET A 180 -3.34 4.90 15.38
N GLY A 181 -4.33 5.64 15.90
CA GLY A 181 -4.32 7.09 16.00
C GLY A 181 -4.06 7.78 14.66
N ALA A 182 -3.51 8.99 14.70
CA ALA A 182 -3.16 9.76 13.50
C ALA A 182 -1.85 9.33 12.80
N GLY A 183 -1.09 8.40 13.38
CA GLY A 183 0.30 8.10 12.97
C GLY A 183 0.49 7.42 11.62
N TRP A 184 -0.61 7.11 10.91
CA TRP A 184 -0.63 6.62 9.53
C TRP A 184 -1.20 7.65 8.54
N CYS A 185 -1.42 8.89 9.00
CA CYS A 185 -1.84 10.04 8.21
C CYS A 185 -3.18 9.86 7.45
N PRO A 186 -4.30 9.55 8.14
CA PRO A 186 -5.60 9.51 7.48
C PRO A 186 -5.96 10.88 6.83
N PRO A 187 -6.81 10.91 5.79
CA PRO A 187 -7.54 9.77 5.25
C PRO A 187 -6.70 8.93 4.27
N GLY A 188 -6.80 7.61 4.43
CA GLY A 188 -6.04 6.64 3.64
C GLY A 188 -6.84 5.39 3.29
N ILE A 189 -6.14 4.33 2.91
CA ILE A 189 -6.73 3.04 2.53
C ILE A 189 -6.37 2.01 3.60
N ILE A 190 -7.35 1.22 4.04
CA ILE A 190 -7.10 0.07 4.93
C ILE A 190 -7.08 -1.19 4.09
N GLY A 191 -6.02 -1.99 4.24
CA GLY A 191 -5.91 -3.32 3.64
C GLY A 191 -6.25 -4.38 4.65
N ILE A 192 -6.93 -5.44 4.23
CA ILE A 192 -7.27 -6.56 5.09
C ILE A 192 -6.96 -7.85 4.36
N GLY A 193 -6.17 -8.69 5.02
CA GLY A 193 -5.85 -10.05 4.57
C GLY A 193 -6.54 -11.06 5.47
N ILE A 194 -7.30 -11.98 4.90
CA ILE A 194 -8.09 -12.97 5.64
C ILE A 194 -7.66 -14.38 5.21
N GLY A 195 -7.34 -15.22 6.19
CA GLY A 195 -7.06 -16.63 5.96
C GLY A 195 -5.61 -16.92 5.55
N GLY A 196 -5.39 -18.09 4.93
CA GLY A 196 -4.06 -18.69 4.79
C GLY A 196 -3.40 -19.03 6.13
N THR A 197 -2.16 -18.59 6.28
CA THR A 197 -1.29 -18.66 7.46
C THR A 197 -0.93 -17.23 7.90
N PRO A 198 -0.30 -17.01 9.07
CA PRO A 198 0.04 -15.66 9.54
C PRO A 198 0.75 -14.79 8.49
N GLU A 199 1.76 -15.35 7.82
CA GLU A 199 2.53 -14.70 6.76
C GLU A 199 1.69 -14.41 5.51
N LYS A 200 0.78 -15.31 5.12
CA LYS A 200 -0.09 -15.09 3.96
C LYS A 200 -1.12 -14.01 4.23
N ALA A 201 -1.72 -13.96 5.43
CA ALA A 201 -2.65 -12.90 5.80
C ALA A 201 -1.97 -11.51 5.74
N MET A 202 -0.78 -11.37 6.33
CA MET A 202 -0.01 -10.11 6.28
C MET A 202 0.33 -9.71 4.83
N LEU A 203 0.75 -10.69 4.01
CA LEU A 203 1.03 -10.45 2.60
C LEU A 203 -0.21 -9.98 1.84
N LEU A 204 -1.36 -10.62 2.06
CA LEU A 204 -2.63 -10.25 1.42
C LEU A 204 -3.10 -8.86 1.84
N ALA A 205 -3.00 -8.50 3.12
CA ALA A 205 -3.34 -7.15 3.57
C ALA A 205 -2.49 -6.11 2.83
N LYS A 206 -1.19 -6.39 2.67
CA LYS A 206 -0.24 -5.52 1.96
C LYS A 206 -0.50 -5.45 0.45
N GLU A 207 -0.80 -6.58 -0.18
CA GLU A 207 -1.10 -6.67 -1.61
C GLU A 207 -2.42 -5.98 -1.94
N SER A 208 -3.42 -6.09 -1.05
CA SER A 208 -4.77 -5.55 -1.26
C SER A 208 -4.78 -4.03 -1.51
N ILE A 209 -3.89 -3.29 -0.82
CA ILE A 209 -3.77 -1.83 -0.94
C ILE A 209 -2.95 -1.36 -2.14
N MET A 210 -2.49 -2.30 -2.99
CA MET A 210 -1.92 -1.97 -4.30
C MET A 210 -3.01 -1.77 -5.37
N ALA A 211 -4.25 -2.21 -5.09
CA ALA A 211 -5.37 -2.07 -6.01
C ALA A 211 -5.88 -0.61 -6.07
N PRO A 212 -6.40 -0.17 -7.23
CA PRO A 212 -6.97 1.17 -7.40
C PRO A 212 -8.10 1.46 -6.41
N VAL A 213 -8.27 2.70 -5.97
CA VAL A 213 -9.43 3.15 -5.18
C VAL A 213 -10.70 3.08 -6.04
N ASP A 214 -11.57 2.12 -5.73
CA ASP A 214 -12.71 1.72 -6.58
C ASP A 214 -14.01 1.52 -5.78
N ILE A 215 -14.04 1.97 -4.51
CA ILE A 215 -15.20 1.78 -3.63
C ILE A 215 -16.51 2.38 -4.19
N HIS A 216 -16.41 3.41 -5.02
CA HIS A 216 -17.53 4.04 -5.69
C HIS A 216 -18.14 3.11 -6.77
N GLU A 217 -17.31 2.39 -7.51
CA GLU A 217 -17.75 1.37 -8.47
C GLU A 217 -18.44 0.22 -7.74
N LEU A 218 -17.90 -0.21 -6.59
CA LEU A 218 -18.50 -1.25 -5.77
C LEU A 218 -19.86 -0.81 -5.19
N LYS A 219 -20.00 0.43 -4.75
CA LYS A 219 -21.29 1.01 -4.32
C LYS A 219 -22.30 1.03 -5.47
N ALA A 220 -21.87 1.42 -6.67
CA ALA A 220 -22.73 1.41 -7.85
C ALA A 220 -23.19 -0.01 -8.21
N LYS A 221 -22.27 -0.99 -8.19
CA LYS A 221 -22.59 -2.42 -8.36
C LYS A 221 -23.62 -2.88 -7.33
N ALA A 222 -23.42 -2.57 -6.05
CA ALA A 222 -24.35 -2.93 -4.97
C ALA A 222 -25.75 -2.33 -5.18
N ALA A 223 -25.82 -1.08 -5.63
CA ALA A 223 -27.09 -0.38 -5.89
C ALA A 223 -27.92 -1.02 -7.02
N THR A 224 -27.31 -1.79 -7.93
CA THR A 224 -28.05 -2.55 -8.95
C THR A 224 -28.74 -3.80 -8.41
N GLY A 225 -28.48 -4.18 -7.14
CA GLY A 225 -28.93 -5.45 -6.56
C GLY A 225 -28.07 -6.65 -6.96
N ALA A 226 -26.91 -6.44 -7.56
CA ALA A 226 -25.96 -7.51 -7.88
C ALA A 226 -25.49 -8.22 -6.61
N LYS A 227 -25.41 -9.56 -6.68
CA LYS A 227 -24.85 -10.36 -5.58
C LYS A 227 -23.37 -10.04 -5.42
N LEU A 228 -22.98 -9.64 -4.21
CA LEU A 228 -21.60 -9.35 -3.84
C LEU A 228 -20.90 -10.60 -3.30
N THR A 229 -19.58 -10.64 -3.39
CA THR A 229 -18.76 -11.62 -2.66
C THR A 229 -18.63 -11.20 -1.20
N ARG A 230 -18.25 -12.12 -0.31
CA ARG A 230 -18.05 -11.78 1.10
C ARG A 230 -16.97 -10.70 1.30
N PRO A 231 -15.81 -10.72 0.61
CA PRO A 231 -14.87 -9.60 0.63
C PRO A 231 -15.50 -8.27 0.19
N GLU A 232 -16.28 -8.25 -0.89
CA GLU A 232 -16.96 -7.03 -1.36
C GLU A 232 -17.94 -6.46 -0.32
N GLU A 233 -18.74 -7.31 0.32
CA GLU A 233 -19.62 -6.91 1.41
C GLU A 233 -18.83 -6.31 2.59
N LEU A 234 -17.75 -6.96 2.99
CA LEU A 234 -16.89 -6.50 4.08
C LEU A 234 -16.26 -5.13 3.77
N ARG A 235 -15.84 -4.89 2.52
CA ARG A 235 -15.29 -3.58 2.12
C ARG A 235 -16.30 -2.46 2.35
N LEU A 236 -17.55 -2.65 1.93
CA LEU A 236 -18.62 -1.66 2.10
C LEU A 236 -18.96 -1.46 3.58
N GLU A 237 -19.17 -2.56 4.31
CA GLU A 237 -19.52 -2.56 5.73
C GLU A 237 -18.44 -1.86 6.57
N LEU A 238 -17.16 -2.21 6.36
CA LEU A 238 -16.05 -1.63 7.10
C LEU A 238 -15.81 -0.18 6.74
N MET A 239 -15.93 0.21 5.47
CA MET A 239 -15.78 1.62 5.08
C MET A 239 -16.79 2.50 5.83
N GLU A 240 -18.05 2.07 5.89
CA GLU A 240 -19.11 2.78 6.62
C GLU A 240 -18.80 2.84 8.12
N LYS A 241 -18.57 1.69 8.75
CA LYS A 241 -18.36 1.60 10.20
C LYS A 241 -17.08 2.31 10.66
N ILE A 242 -15.99 2.26 9.89
CA ILE A 242 -14.73 2.93 10.21
C ILE A 242 -14.91 4.45 10.15
N ASN A 243 -15.56 4.97 9.12
CA ASN A 243 -15.81 6.42 9.02
C ASN A 243 -16.78 6.90 10.11
N ALA A 244 -17.75 6.07 10.51
CA ALA A 244 -18.65 6.37 11.62
C ALA A 244 -17.96 6.48 13.00
N LEU A 245 -16.73 5.97 13.16
CA LEU A 245 -15.94 6.17 14.38
C LEU A 245 -15.53 7.64 14.58
N GLY A 246 -15.59 8.47 13.53
CA GLY A 246 -15.30 9.90 13.63
C GLY A 246 -13.85 10.24 13.96
N VAL A 247 -12.89 9.35 13.65
CA VAL A 247 -11.44 9.64 13.81
C VAL A 247 -11.04 10.79 12.89
N GLY A 248 -11.48 10.73 11.63
CA GLY A 248 -11.35 11.79 10.64
C GLY A 248 -9.93 12.04 10.13
N ALA A 249 -9.78 13.05 9.28
CA ALA A 249 -8.52 13.41 8.65
C ALA A 249 -7.50 13.82 9.71
N GLN A 250 -6.28 13.26 9.63
CA GLN A 250 -5.19 13.47 10.58
C GLN A 250 -5.56 13.19 12.06
N GLY A 251 -6.65 12.47 12.33
CA GLY A 251 -7.17 12.26 13.69
C GLY A 251 -7.81 13.49 14.32
N LEU A 252 -8.22 14.47 13.52
CA LEU A 252 -8.81 15.74 13.97
C LEU A 252 -10.34 15.68 14.12
N GLY A 253 -10.93 14.49 14.05
CA GLY A 253 -12.38 14.33 13.88
C GLY A 253 -12.81 14.59 12.44
N GLY A 254 -14.09 14.33 12.13
CA GLY A 254 -14.66 14.55 10.80
C GLY A 254 -15.24 13.30 10.17
N LEU A 255 -15.66 13.42 8.92
CA LEU A 255 -16.45 12.39 8.22
C LEU A 255 -15.58 11.32 7.56
N THR A 256 -14.33 11.64 7.21
CA THR A 256 -13.49 10.74 6.42
C THR A 256 -12.22 10.33 7.15
N THR A 257 -12.19 9.09 7.61
CA THR A 257 -10.99 8.38 8.12
C THR A 257 -10.37 7.51 7.04
N VAL A 258 -11.19 6.85 6.22
CA VAL A 258 -10.77 5.97 5.11
C VAL A 258 -11.44 6.38 3.81
N LEU A 259 -10.66 6.33 2.72
CA LEU A 259 -11.12 6.54 1.34
C LEU A 259 -11.57 5.22 0.69
N ASP A 260 -11.00 4.11 1.12
CA ASP A 260 -11.37 2.76 0.67
C ASP A 260 -10.94 1.73 1.74
N VAL A 261 -11.57 0.57 1.71
CA VAL A 261 -11.14 -0.63 2.43
C VAL A 261 -10.93 -1.71 1.37
N LYS A 262 -9.76 -2.36 1.37
CA LYS A 262 -9.43 -3.47 0.47
C LYS A 262 -9.41 -4.77 1.27
N VAL A 263 -9.99 -5.81 0.71
CA VAL A 263 -10.06 -7.13 1.35
C VAL A 263 -9.61 -8.17 0.33
N LEU A 264 -8.59 -8.94 0.68
CA LEU A 264 -8.24 -10.17 -0.02
C LEU A 264 -8.32 -11.34 0.96
N ASP A 265 -8.82 -12.48 0.49
CA ASP A 265 -8.95 -13.70 1.27
C ASP A 265 -8.22 -14.89 0.63
N TYR A 266 -7.94 -15.90 1.46
CA TYR A 266 -7.34 -17.16 1.06
C TYR A 266 -7.85 -18.31 1.95
N PRO A 267 -8.00 -19.53 1.42
CA PRO A 267 -8.37 -20.68 2.24
C PRO A 267 -7.45 -20.86 3.46
N CYS A 268 -8.01 -21.15 4.63
CA CYS A 268 -7.24 -21.38 5.86
C CYS A 268 -7.61 -22.71 6.51
N HIS A 269 -6.78 -23.13 7.47
CA HIS A 269 -7.06 -24.32 8.27
C HIS A 269 -8.27 -24.09 9.17
N ALA A 270 -9.21 -25.04 9.23
CA ALA A 270 -10.51 -24.88 9.91
C ALA A 270 -10.46 -24.48 11.39
N ALA A 271 -9.34 -24.73 12.07
CA ALA A 271 -9.16 -24.37 13.48
C ALA A 271 -8.88 -22.88 13.72
N ASN A 272 -8.46 -22.12 12.71
CA ASN A 272 -7.99 -20.74 12.89
C ASN A 272 -8.44 -19.83 11.75
N LEU A 273 -8.62 -18.55 12.08
CA LEU A 273 -8.84 -17.48 11.12
C LEU A 273 -7.74 -16.43 11.26
N PRO A 274 -6.62 -16.56 10.54
CA PRO A 274 -5.61 -15.51 10.46
C PRO A 274 -6.19 -14.25 9.84
N VAL A 275 -5.98 -13.09 10.48
CA VAL A 275 -6.43 -11.79 9.96
C VAL A 275 -5.32 -10.77 10.14
N ALA A 276 -5.05 -10.01 9.09
CA ALA A 276 -4.10 -8.91 9.09
C ALA A 276 -4.75 -7.61 8.61
N LEU A 277 -4.23 -6.49 9.11
CA LEU A 277 -4.60 -5.12 8.76
C LEU A 277 -3.34 -4.27 8.53
#